data_AF-A0A2V9ZZS2-F1
#
_entry.id   AF-A0A2V9ZZS2-F1
#
_cell.length_a   1.000
_cell.length_b   1.000
_cell.length_c   1.000
_cell.angle_alpha   90.00
_cell.angle_beta   90.00
_cell.angle_gamma   90.00
#
_symmetry.space_group_name_H-M   'P 1'
#
loop_
_entity.id
_entity.type
_entity.pdbx_description
1 polymer ?
#
loop_
_entity_poly.entity_id
_entity_poly.type
_entity_poly.pdbx_seq_one_letter_code
_entity_poly.pdbx_strand_id
1 'polypeptide(L)'
;MSLILAFAAVAQEQSSRSQNGKSSSSSNPRAEQKQERKSDQSTSLAGELAKETRDAAGEDENAQFKQSGSIRLLARITGLSQEHAYWLAVLLNFAVVAAAIVWASKKYLPGIFRERTAAIQKAMEEARKASAEARARLSEIEARLSRLDVEIADMRRQAEKEAASEEARILAAAEADKRKVIASAEQEITAAVKQARRELAAYAADLAIAHAQKQIRVDAESDQALVRGFAEQLAATNPGKDGN
;
A
#
# COMPACT_ATOMS: atom_id res chain seq x y z
N MET A 1 7.55 -20.37 23.41
CA MET A 1 8.59 -19.34 23.57
C MET A 1 8.42 -18.37 22.41
N SER A 2 7.98 -17.17 22.77
CA SER A 2 7.44 -16.00 22.04
C SER A 2 7.46 -15.90 20.51
N LEU A 3 6.25 -15.54 20.05
CA LEU A 3 5.79 -14.87 18.83
C LEU A 3 6.40 -13.44 18.68
N ILE A 4 6.33 -12.87 17.46
CA ILE A 4 6.16 -11.43 17.05
C ILE A 4 7.09 -11.11 15.85
N LEU A 5 6.61 -10.93 14.60
CA LEU A 5 5.84 -9.83 13.98
C LEU A 5 6.69 -8.65 13.45
N ALA A 6 6.32 -8.24 12.23
CA ALA A 6 6.38 -6.89 11.64
C ALA A 6 7.71 -6.36 11.06
N PHE A 7 7.72 -6.22 9.73
CA PHE A 7 8.41 -5.13 9.04
C PHE A 7 7.35 -4.33 8.27
N ALA A 8 6.83 -3.29 8.93
CA ALA A 8 6.06 -2.22 8.34
C ALA A 8 6.73 -0.91 8.74
N ALA A 9 7.24 -0.21 7.72
CA ALA A 9 7.17 1.23 7.48
C ALA A 9 7.70 2.25 8.53
N VAL A 10 8.17 3.36 7.95
CA VAL A 10 8.25 4.74 8.47
C VAL A 10 9.58 5.19 9.10
N ALA A 11 10.32 5.86 8.22
CA ALA A 11 10.79 7.25 8.32
C ALA A 11 11.94 7.64 9.26
N GLN A 12 12.77 8.53 8.70
CA GLN A 12 13.79 9.38 9.33
C GLN A 12 14.97 8.61 9.94
N GLU A 13 16.19 8.76 9.45
CA GLU A 13 16.91 10.03 9.44
C GLU A 13 17.93 10.05 8.29
N GLN A 14 17.70 10.90 7.28
CA GLN A 14 18.78 11.40 6.44
C GLN A 14 19.43 12.57 7.16
N SER A 15 20.62 12.38 7.71
CA SER A 15 21.69 13.37 7.55
C SER A 15 23.00 12.77 8.06
N SER A 16 23.72 12.10 7.17
CA SER A 16 25.09 12.48 6.85
C SER A 16 25.73 11.44 5.94
N ARG A 17 26.59 11.95 5.06
CA ARG A 17 27.57 11.24 4.22
C ARG A 17 27.11 10.92 2.81
N SER A 18 26.82 11.99 2.08
CA SER A 18 27.04 12.03 0.63
C SER A 18 28.54 11.86 0.36
N GLN A 19 28.89 10.83 -0.41
CA GLN A 19 30.21 10.63 -0.98
C GLN A 19 30.13 10.89 -2.49
N ASN A 20 31.09 11.70 -2.93
CA ASN A 20 31.88 11.51 -4.15
C ASN A 20 31.31 12.00 -5.49
N GLY A 21 31.91 13.08 -5.99
CA GLY A 21 31.81 13.48 -7.39
C GLY A 21 32.39 14.86 -7.70
N LYS A 22 33.72 14.98 -7.79
CA LYS A 22 34.48 15.54 -8.94
C LYS A 22 35.83 16.17 -8.57
N SER A 23 36.82 15.67 -9.30
CA SER A 23 38.11 16.19 -9.76
C SER A 23 38.52 17.65 -9.51
N SER A 24 39.82 17.73 -9.19
CA SER A 24 40.89 18.56 -9.78
C SER A 24 41.35 19.86 -9.11
N SER A 25 42.68 20.01 -9.23
CA SER A 25 43.58 21.13 -8.99
C SER A 25 43.84 21.56 -7.55
N SER A 26 44.93 20.99 -7.04
CA SER A 26 45.74 21.47 -5.93
C SER A 26 46.40 22.81 -6.27
N SER A 27 46.25 23.78 -5.37
CA SER A 27 47.24 24.84 -5.15
C SER A 27 47.02 25.48 -3.77
N ASN A 28 47.98 25.33 -2.86
CA ASN A 28 48.09 26.18 -1.68
C ASN A 28 49.59 26.47 -1.38
N PRO A 29 49.95 27.64 -0.81
CA PRO A 29 51.23 28.31 -1.04
C PRO A 29 52.17 28.43 0.19
N ARG A 30 53.36 29.02 -0.11
CA ARG A 30 54.29 29.84 0.72
C ARG A 30 55.01 29.16 1.89
N ALA A 31 56.35 29.03 1.82
CA ALA A 31 57.39 30.00 2.26
C ALA A 31 57.56 29.98 3.79
N GLU A 32 58.74 29.84 4.41
CA GLU A 32 60.07 30.39 4.14
C GLU A 32 61.20 29.58 4.83
N GLN A 33 62.44 29.97 4.49
CA GLN A 33 63.72 29.90 5.23
C GLN A 33 64.75 28.91 4.67
N LYS A 34 66.05 29.20 4.53
CA LYS A 34 66.88 30.42 4.51
C LYS A 34 68.32 29.93 4.26
N GLN A 35 69.07 30.55 3.32
CA GLN A 35 70.55 30.58 3.23
C GLN A 35 71.26 29.21 2.99
N GLU A 36 72.37 29.05 2.26
CA GLU A 36 73.45 29.93 1.81
C GLU A 36 74.31 29.15 0.77
N ARG A 37 74.96 29.89 -0.14
CA ARG A 37 76.29 29.61 -0.75
C ARG A 37 76.48 28.64 -1.93
N LYS A 38 76.95 29.30 -3.01
CA LYS A 38 78.11 28.99 -3.87
C LYS A 38 77.88 28.17 -5.16
N SER A 39 77.86 28.96 -6.24
CA SER A 39 78.44 28.73 -7.56
C SER A 39 79.75 27.92 -7.55
N ASP A 40 79.77 26.80 -8.28
CA ASP A 40 80.87 26.34 -9.17
C ASP A 40 80.68 24.87 -9.63
N GLN A 41 79.52 24.53 -10.22
CA GLN A 41 79.29 23.18 -10.77
C GLN A 41 78.37 23.14 -12.00
N SER A 42 78.30 24.22 -12.79
CA SER A 42 77.43 24.27 -13.98
C SER A 42 78.10 23.81 -15.28
N THR A 43 79.43 23.66 -15.30
CA THR A 43 80.15 23.29 -16.54
C THR A 43 80.38 21.79 -16.70
N SER A 44 80.28 20.97 -15.65
CA SER A 44 80.43 19.50 -15.74
C SER A 44 79.10 18.77 -15.96
N LEU A 45 77.99 19.24 -15.37
CA LEU A 45 76.68 18.59 -15.53
C LEU A 45 76.11 18.71 -16.94
N ALA A 46 76.33 19.84 -17.64
CA ALA A 46 75.82 20.04 -18.99
C ALA A 46 76.46 19.08 -20.02
N GLY A 47 77.73 18.72 -19.81
CA GLY A 47 78.41 17.71 -20.63
C GLY A 47 77.96 16.28 -20.32
N GLU A 48 77.55 16.02 -19.08
CA GLU A 48 77.08 14.72 -18.62
C GLU A 48 75.62 14.45 -19.06
N LEU A 49 74.76 15.47 -19.01
CA LEU A 49 73.40 15.42 -19.56
C LEU A 49 73.36 15.28 -21.08
N ALA A 50 74.29 15.92 -21.81
CA ALA A 50 74.40 15.74 -23.26
C ALA A 50 74.88 14.33 -23.64
N LYS A 51 75.63 13.67 -22.75
CA LYS A 51 76.10 12.29 -22.94
C LYS A 51 75.01 11.29 -22.57
N GLU A 52 74.31 11.47 -21.44
CA GLU A 52 73.16 10.64 -21.08
C GLU A 52 71.96 10.78 -22.03
N THR A 53 71.72 11.98 -22.59
CA THR A 53 70.64 12.17 -23.59
C THR A 53 71.01 11.53 -24.94
N ARG A 54 72.30 11.40 -25.25
CA ARG A 54 72.79 10.68 -26.43
C ARG A 54 72.79 9.16 -26.21
N ASP A 55 73.08 8.70 -24.99
CA ASP A 55 73.04 7.29 -24.60
C ASP A 55 71.59 6.78 -24.38
N ALA A 56 70.64 7.67 -24.03
CA ALA A 56 69.20 7.37 -23.96
C ALA A 56 68.47 7.51 -25.31
N ALA A 57 69.11 8.11 -26.32
CA ALA A 57 68.58 8.25 -27.67
C ALA A 57 69.04 7.10 -28.58
N GLY A 58 68.69 5.86 -28.19
CA GLY A 58 68.35 4.78 -29.13
C GLY A 58 69.29 4.50 -30.31
N GLU A 59 70.61 4.60 -30.15
CA GLU A 59 71.55 4.00 -31.10
C GLU A 59 71.81 2.54 -30.71
N ASP A 60 71.10 1.66 -31.42
CA ASP A 60 71.56 0.31 -31.77
C ASP A 60 71.55 -0.79 -30.68
N GLU A 61 70.55 -0.80 -29.78
CA GLU A 61 70.24 -2.01 -28.97
C GLU A 61 69.88 -3.24 -29.83
N ASN A 62 69.58 -3.04 -31.13
CA ASN A 62 69.39 -4.11 -32.11
C ASN A 62 70.68 -4.59 -32.79
N ALA A 63 71.83 -3.90 -32.66
CA ALA A 63 73.10 -4.38 -33.22
C ALA A 63 73.64 -5.61 -32.50
N GLN A 64 73.37 -5.74 -31.21
CA GLN A 64 73.83 -6.88 -30.42
C GLN A 64 73.13 -8.19 -30.85
N PHE A 65 71.87 -8.10 -31.31
CA PHE A 65 71.14 -9.23 -31.87
C PHE A 65 71.56 -9.60 -33.30
N LYS A 66 72.12 -8.65 -34.08
CA LYS A 66 72.67 -8.89 -35.44
C LYS A 66 73.95 -9.74 -35.44
N GLN A 67 74.61 -9.91 -34.29
CA GLN A 67 75.84 -10.70 -34.15
C GLN A 67 75.73 -11.91 -33.20
N SER A 68 74.53 -12.42 -32.94
CA SER A 68 74.39 -13.68 -32.19
C SER A 68 74.93 -14.88 -33.00
N GLY A 69 75.56 -15.85 -32.33
CA GLY A 69 76.23 -17.01 -32.95
C GLY A 69 75.33 -17.87 -33.87
N SER A 70 74.01 -17.76 -33.70
CA SER A 70 72.98 -18.38 -34.54
C SER A 70 72.84 -17.71 -35.93
N ILE A 71 73.10 -16.39 -36.04
CA ILE A 71 73.11 -15.69 -37.34
C ILE A 71 74.42 -15.93 -38.11
N ARG A 72 75.53 -16.18 -37.40
CA ARG A 72 76.81 -16.57 -38.01
C ARG A 72 76.79 -17.99 -38.59
N LEU A 73 76.02 -18.90 -37.97
CA LEU A 73 75.81 -20.26 -38.47
C LEU A 73 74.96 -20.28 -39.76
N LEU A 74 73.92 -19.45 -39.84
CA LEU A 74 73.09 -19.33 -41.04
C LEU A 74 73.82 -18.67 -42.22
N ALA A 75 74.70 -17.70 -41.96
CA ALA A 75 75.48 -17.02 -42.99
C ALA A 75 76.51 -17.93 -43.70
N ARG A 76 77.08 -18.92 -42.98
CA ARG A 76 78.10 -19.81 -43.54
C ARG A 76 77.54 -20.87 -44.49
N ILE A 77 76.24 -21.14 -44.42
CA ILE A 77 75.56 -22.18 -45.20
C ILE A 77 74.93 -21.61 -46.48
N THR A 78 74.63 -20.30 -46.52
CA THR A 78 73.71 -19.75 -47.54
C THR A 78 74.32 -18.77 -48.55
N GLY A 79 75.54 -18.25 -48.34
CA GLY A 79 76.28 -17.53 -49.38
C GLY A 79 75.57 -16.32 -50.03
N LEU A 80 74.70 -15.61 -49.31
CA LEU A 80 73.93 -14.45 -49.80
C LEU A 80 73.89 -13.31 -48.76
N SER A 81 73.79 -12.06 -49.24
CA SER A 81 73.92 -10.79 -48.52
C SER A 81 73.10 -10.69 -47.21
N GLN A 82 73.77 -10.28 -46.14
CA GLN A 82 73.35 -10.25 -44.73
C GLN A 82 72.07 -9.42 -44.46
N GLU A 83 71.70 -8.49 -45.34
CA GLU A 83 70.54 -7.60 -45.20
C GLU A 83 69.20 -8.24 -45.62
N HIS A 84 69.21 -9.06 -46.69
CA HIS A 84 68.00 -9.75 -47.15
C HIS A 84 67.60 -10.93 -46.26
N ALA A 85 68.58 -11.62 -45.67
CA ALA A 85 68.32 -12.72 -44.74
C ALA A 85 67.60 -12.24 -43.46
N TYR A 86 67.91 -11.04 -42.98
CA TYR A 86 67.24 -10.43 -41.83
C TYR A 86 65.78 -10.09 -42.13
N TRP A 87 65.51 -9.39 -43.24
CA TRP A 87 64.14 -9.08 -43.66
C TRP A 87 63.30 -10.33 -43.93
N LEU A 88 63.91 -11.38 -44.52
CA LEU A 88 63.24 -12.66 -44.72
C LEU A 88 62.88 -13.33 -43.37
N ALA A 89 63.79 -13.30 -42.40
CA ALA A 89 63.55 -13.86 -41.06
C ALA A 89 62.46 -13.09 -40.30
N VAL A 90 62.44 -11.76 -40.39
CA VAL A 90 61.39 -10.92 -39.81
C VAL A 90 60.04 -11.20 -40.46
N LEU A 91 59.99 -11.26 -41.80
CA LEU A 91 58.76 -11.57 -42.54
C LEU A 91 58.25 -12.98 -42.22
N LEU A 92 59.15 -13.96 -42.11
CA LEU A 92 58.81 -15.33 -41.72
C LEU A 92 58.28 -15.39 -40.27
N ASN A 93 58.91 -14.68 -39.33
CA ASN A 93 58.41 -14.58 -37.95
C ASN A 93 57.02 -13.95 -37.90
N PHE A 94 56.81 -12.84 -38.60
CA PHE A 94 55.51 -12.20 -38.71
C PHE A 94 54.47 -13.13 -39.33
N ALA A 95 54.81 -13.85 -40.40
CA ALA A 95 53.92 -14.81 -41.04
C ALA A 95 53.52 -15.95 -40.07
N VAL A 96 54.46 -16.46 -39.27
CA VAL A 96 54.19 -17.49 -38.25
C VAL A 96 53.26 -16.94 -37.16
N VAL A 97 53.51 -15.73 -36.64
CA VAL A 97 52.65 -15.10 -35.63
C VAL A 97 51.27 -14.78 -36.20
N ALA A 98 51.19 -14.22 -37.39
CA ALA A 98 49.93 -13.93 -38.08
C ALA A 98 49.12 -15.21 -38.34
N ALA A 99 49.77 -16.29 -38.79
CA ALA A 99 49.13 -17.58 -38.97
C ALA A 99 48.61 -18.15 -37.65
N ALA A 100 49.38 -18.03 -36.55
CA ALA A 100 48.94 -18.44 -35.22
C ALA A 100 47.73 -17.63 -34.73
N ILE A 101 47.72 -16.31 -34.93
CA ILE A 101 46.60 -15.44 -34.59
C ILE A 101 45.37 -15.80 -35.42
N VAL A 102 45.49 -15.93 -36.75
CA VAL A 102 44.38 -16.28 -37.63
C VAL A 102 43.80 -17.65 -37.26
N TRP A 103 44.66 -18.63 -36.96
CA TRP A 103 44.23 -19.95 -36.51
C TRP A 103 43.49 -19.89 -35.17
N ALA A 104 44.02 -19.15 -34.19
CA ALA A 104 43.38 -18.95 -32.90
C ALA A 104 42.04 -18.21 -33.04
N SER A 105 41.99 -17.10 -33.79
CA SER A 105 40.76 -16.36 -34.05
C SER A 105 39.71 -17.22 -34.75
N LYS A 106 40.08 -17.97 -35.79
CA LYS A 106 39.15 -18.90 -36.44
C LYS A 106 38.61 -19.97 -35.49
N LYS A 107 39.40 -20.41 -34.51
CA LYS A 107 38.99 -21.43 -33.54
C LYS A 107 38.10 -20.89 -32.41
N TYR A 108 38.40 -19.72 -31.85
CA TYR A 108 37.76 -19.22 -30.63
C TYR A 108 36.64 -18.19 -30.86
N LEU A 109 36.76 -17.31 -31.86
CA LEU A 109 35.81 -16.22 -32.10
C LEU A 109 34.39 -16.66 -32.49
N PRO A 110 34.18 -17.67 -33.37
CA PRO A 110 32.82 -18.03 -33.79
C PRO A 110 31.98 -18.61 -32.65
N GLY A 111 32.60 -19.27 -31.66
CA GLY A 111 31.90 -19.76 -30.47
C GLY A 111 31.27 -18.62 -29.65
N ILE A 112 32.08 -17.60 -29.35
CA ILE A 112 31.64 -16.44 -28.54
C ILE A 112 30.53 -15.65 -29.24
N PHE A 113 30.65 -15.38 -30.55
CA PHE A 113 29.60 -14.67 -31.28
C PHE A 113 28.31 -15.48 -31.38
N ARG A 114 28.40 -16.81 -31.55
CA ARG A 114 27.22 -17.68 -31.58
C ARG A 114 26.52 -17.72 -30.23
N GLU A 115 27.27 -17.84 -29.14
CA GLU A 115 26.72 -17.79 -27.77
C GLU A 115 26.05 -16.45 -27.48
N ARG A 116 26.70 -15.32 -27.80
CA ARG A 116 26.10 -13.99 -27.63
C ARG A 116 24.84 -13.82 -28.46
N THR A 117 24.85 -14.27 -29.71
CA THR A 117 23.68 -14.18 -30.59
C THR A 117 22.53 -15.03 -30.05
N ALA A 118 22.81 -16.25 -29.59
CA ALA A 118 21.82 -17.13 -28.97
C ALA A 118 21.26 -16.53 -27.67
N ALA A 119 22.12 -15.92 -26.83
CA ALA A 119 21.70 -15.24 -25.62
C ALA A 119 20.80 -14.02 -25.91
N ILE A 120 21.13 -13.23 -26.93
CA ILE A 120 20.30 -12.08 -27.37
C ILE A 120 18.96 -12.57 -27.91
N GLN A 121 18.95 -13.59 -28.77
CA GLN A 121 17.70 -14.17 -29.30
C GLN A 121 16.81 -14.68 -28.16
N LYS A 122 17.39 -15.43 -27.22
CA LYS A 122 16.69 -15.91 -26.03
C LYS A 122 16.14 -14.76 -25.19
N ALA A 123 16.93 -13.73 -24.92
CA ALA A 123 16.48 -12.56 -24.16
C ALA A 123 15.34 -11.80 -24.87
N MET A 124 15.39 -11.70 -26.20
CA MET A 124 14.32 -11.08 -26.99
C MET A 124 13.03 -11.91 -26.98
N GLU A 125 13.14 -13.24 -27.06
CA GLU A 125 11.99 -14.15 -26.94
C GLU A 125 11.37 -14.10 -25.54
N GLU A 126 12.20 -14.11 -24.49
CA GLU A 126 11.75 -13.95 -23.11
C GLU A 126 11.07 -12.60 -22.88
N ALA A 127 11.64 -11.51 -23.40
CA ALA A 127 11.05 -10.18 -23.32
C ALA A 127 9.70 -10.10 -24.06
N ARG A 128 9.59 -10.73 -25.25
CA ARG A 128 8.33 -10.83 -26.00
C ARG A 128 7.29 -11.64 -25.23
N LYS A 129 7.68 -12.77 -24.66
CA LYS A 129 6.80 -13.62 -23.85
C LYS A 129 6.30 -12.88 -22.61
N ALA A 130 7.20 -12.23 -21.87
CA ALA A 130 6.85 -11.43 -20.70
C ALA A 130 5.92 -10.27 -21.07
N SER A 131 6.16 -9.59 -22.20
CA SER A 131 5.28 -8.53 -22.69
C SER A 131 3.90 -9.04 -23.08
N ALA A 132 3.82 -10.20 -23.74
CA ALA A 132 2.56 -10.83 -24.11
C ALA A 132 1.76 -11.26 -22.87
N GLU A 133 2.43 -11.83 -21.87
CA GLU A 133 1.81 -12.21 -20.60
C GLU A 133 1.30 -10.98 -19.83
N ALA A 134 2.10 -9.91 -19.77
CA ALA A 134 1.68 -8.66 -19.13
C ALA A 134 0.45 -8.04 -19.82
N ARG A 135 0.40 -8.06 -21.16
CA ARG A 135 -0.76 -7.60 -21.93
C ARG A 135 -2.00 -8.47 -21.70
N ALA A 136 -1.83 -9.78 -21.64
CA ALA A 136 -2.93 -10.71 -21.35
C ALA A 136 -3.51 -10.45 -19.95
N ARG A 137 -2.65 -10.30 -18.93
CA ARG A 137 -3.05 -9.95 -17.56
C ARG A 137 -3.75 -8.59 -17.49
N LEU A 138 -3.25 -7.60 -18.24
CA LEU A 138 -3.88 -6.27 -18.30
C LEU A 138 -5.30 -6.39 -18.87
N SER A 139 -5.47 -7.07 -20.00
CA SER A 139 -6.78 -7.26 -20.62
C SER A 139 -7.76 -8.03 -19.71
N GLU A 140 -7.27 -9.02 -18.97
CA GLU A 140 -8.08 -9.74 -17.99
C GLU A 140 -8.54 -8.83 -16.84
N ILE A 141 -7.64 -7.97 -16.34
CA ILE A 141 -7.97 -7.00 -15.28
C ILE A 141 -8.96 -5.95 -15.80
N GLU A 142 -8.77 -5.41 -17.00
CA GLU A 142 -9.68 -4.47 -17.64
C GLU A 142 -11.08 -5.09 -17.82
N ALA A 143 -11.15 -6.33 -18.28
CA ALA A 143 -12.41 -7.06 -18.39
C ALA A 143 -13.08 -7.24 -17.01
N ARG A 144 -12.32 -7.61 -15.97
CA ARG A 144 -12.83 -7.70 -14.60
C ARG A 144 -13.33 -6.35 -14.08
N LEU A 145 -12.61 -5.26 -14.32
CA LEU A 145 -13.02 -3.92 -13.91
C LEU A 145 -14.31 -3.50 -14.60
N SER A 146 -14.42 -3.70 -15.92
CA SER A 146 -15.64 -3.39 -16.66
C SER A 146 -16.86 -4.17 -16.15
N ARG A 147 -16.66 -5.43 -15.76
CA ARG A 147 -17.71 -6.25 -15.15
C ARG A 147 -18.10 -5.75 -13.76
N LEU A 148 -17.13 -5.36 -12.93
CA LEU A 148 -17.40 -4.78 -11.61
C LEU A 148 -18.18 -3.47 -11.72
N ASP A 149 -17.89 -2.62 -12.72
CA ASP A 149 -18.65 -1.39 -12.94
C ASP A 149 -20.13 -1.67 -13.23
N VAL A 150 -20.42 -2.70 -14.03
CA VAL A 150 -21.79 -3.16 -14.29
C VAL A 150 -22.45 -3.72 -13.04
N GLU A 151 -21.75 -4.59 -12.30
CA GLU A 151 -22.26 -5.17 -11.05
C GLU A 151 -22.55 -4.10 -9.98
N ILE A 152 -21.71 -3.06 -9.89
CA ILE A 152 -21.93 -1.92 -8.99
C ILE A 152 -23.15 -1.10 -9.43
N ALA A 153 -23.30 -0.85 -10.73
CA ALA A 153 -24.48 -0.14 -11.25
C ALA A 153 -25.77 -0.92 -10.97
N ASP A 154 -25.74 -2.24 -11.12
CA ASP A 154 -26.86 -3.12 -10.81
C ASP A 154 -27.19 -3.13 -9.33
N MET A 155 -26.17 -3.23 -8.47
CA MET A 155 -26.32 -3.17 -7.02
C MET A 155 -26.93 -1.83 -6.58
N ARG A 156 -26.49 -0.71 -7.16
CA ARG A 156 -27.07 0.61 -6.87
C ARG A 156 -28.54 0.70 -7.28
N ARG A 157 -28.88 0.28 -8.50
CA ARG A 157 -30.27 0.27 -8.97
C ARG A 157 -31.17 -0.60 -8.09
N GLN A 158 -30.68 -1.76 -7.68
CA GLN A 158 -31.42 -2.65 -6.80
C GLN A 158 -31.59 -2.05 -5.40
N ALA A 159 -30.52 -1.46 -4.83
CA ALA A 159 -30.58 -0.81 -3.53
C ALA A 159 -31.55 0.39 -3.53
N GLU A 160 -31.56 1.21 -4.58
CA GLU A 160 -32.50 2.32 -4.73
C GLU A 160 -33.95 1.83 -4.80
N LYS A 161 -34.20 0.75 -5.56
CA LYS A 161 -35.53 0.14 -5.67
C LYS A 161 -35.99 -0.45 -4.34
N GLU A 162 -35.12 -1.18 -3.65
CA GLU A 162 -35.39 -1.76 -2.34
C GLU A 162 -35.64 -0.68 -1.30
N ALA A 163 -34.80 0.36 -1.26
CA ALA A 163 -34.97 1.50 -0.37
C ALA A 163 -36.32 2.19 -0.56
N ALA A 164 -36.72 2.47 -1.81
CA ALA A 164 -38.03 3.07 -2.09
C ALA A 164 -39.20 2.16 -1.64
N SER A 165 -39.08 0.85 -1.84
CA SER A 165 -40.10 -0.10 -1.40
C SER A 165 -40.18 -0.22 0.13
N GLU A 166 -39.03 -0.14 0.80
CA GLU A 166 -38.93 -0.22 2.25
C GLU A 166 -39.44 1.07 2.90
N GLU A 167 -39.10 2.23 2.33
CA GLU A 167 -39.64 3.52 2.76
C GLU A 167 -41.17 3.53 2.72
N ALA A 168 -41.76 3.07 1.61
CA ALA A 168 -43.21 2.95 1.48
C ALA A 168 -43.81 1.99 2.54
N ARG A 169 -43.14 0.87 2.82
CA ARG A 169 -43.57 -0.10 3.84
C ARG A 169 -43.51 0.49 5.25
N ILE A 170 -42.42 1.17 5.58
CA ILE A 170 -42.23 1.82 6.89
C ILE A 170 -43.27 2.91 7.07
N LEU A 171 -43.52 3.73 6.05
CA LEU A 171 -44.54 4.78 6.13
C LEU A 171 -45.93 4.20 6.35
N ALA A 172 -46.30 3.15 5.62
CA ALA A 172 -47.59 2.47 5.79
C ALA A 172 -47.73 1.84 7.19
N ALA A 173 -46.67 1.22 7.70
CA ALA A 173 -46.64 0.66 9.05
C ALA A 173 -46.77 1.76 10.11
N ALA A 174 -46.04 2.86 9.96
CA ALA A 174 -46.10 4.01 10.86
C ALA A 174 -47.49 4.67 10.88
N GLU A 175 -48.16 4.78 9.73
CA GLU A 175 -49.54 5.27 9.67
C GLU A 175 -50.53 4.33 10.37
N ALA A 176 -50.38 3.01 10.17
CA ALA A 176 -51.21 2.02 10.83
C ALA A 176 -51.01 2.06 12.36
N ASP A 177 -49.77 2.15 12.82
CA ASP A 177 -49.42 2.26 14.23
C ASP A 177 -49.95 3.56 14.83
N LYS A 178 -49.82 4.69 14.13
CA LYS A 178 -50.42 5.96 14.55
C LYS A 178 -51.92 5.82 14.78
N ARG A 179 -52.65 5.21 13.84
CA ARG A 179 -54.10 4.99 13.98
C ARG A 179 -54.43 4.10 15.18
N LYS A 180 -53.64 3.04 15.39
CA LYS A 180 -53.82 2.13 16.53
C LYS A 180 -53.57 2.83 17.87
N VAL A 181 -52.54 3.66 17.95
CA VAL A 181 -52.23 4.44 19.17
C VAL A 181 -53.36 5.41 19.49
N ILE A 182 -53.87 6.14 18.49
CA ILE A 182 -55.01 7.06 18.69
C ILE A 182 -56.24 6.29 19.18
N ALA A 183 -56.58 5.16 18.53
CA ALA A 183 -57.73 4.35 18.93
C ALA A 183 -57.59 3.80 20.35
N SER A 184 -56.40 3.32 20.75
CA SER A 184 -56.12 2.88 22.13
C SER A 184 -56.28 4.03 23.11
N ALA A 185 -55.71 5.19 22.81
CA ALA A 185 -55.79 6.37 23.66
C ALA A 185 -57.25 6.84 23.84
N GLU A 186 -58.05 6.86 22.78
CA GLU A 186 -59.48 7.20 22.85
C GLU A 186 -60.26 6.21 23.74
N GLN A 187 -59.97 4.91 23.62
CA GLN A 187 -60.56 3.87 24.47
C GLN A 187 -60.16 4.03 25.94
N GLU A 188 -58.87 4.28 26.21
CA GLU A 188 -58.33 4.52 27.55
C GLU A 188 -58.93 5.78 28.18
N ILE A 189 -59.02 6.88 27.43
CA ILE A 189 -59.66 8.12 27.89
C ILE A 189 -61.13 7.85 28.21
N THR A 190 -61.86 7.14 27.35
CA THR A 190 -63.28 6.83 27.58
C THR A 190 -63.45 5.98 28.84
N ALA A 191 -62.59 4.97 29.04
CA ALA A 191 -62.61 4.15 30.25
C ALA A 191 -62.28 4.97 31.50
N ALA A 192 -61.25 5.81 31.45
CA ALA A 192 -60.86 6.69 32.55
C ALA A 192 -61.94 7.71 32.91
N VAL A 193 -62.60 8.32 31.92
CA VAL A 193 -63.73 9.24 32.14
C VAL A 193 -64.90 8.53 32.79
N LYS A 194 -65.24 7.32 32.33
CA LYS A 194 -66.31 6.52 32.95
C LYS A 194 -65.99 6.16 34.40
N GLN A 195 -64.73 5.83 34.68
CA GLN A 195 -64.25 5.52 36.02
C GLN A 195 -64.31 6.75 36.93
N ALA A 196 -63.75 7.88 36.49
CA ALA A 196 -63.77 9.14 37.23
C ALA A 196 -65.21 9.61 37.54
N ARG A 197 -66.16 9.44 36.60
CA ARG A 197 -67.57 9.74 36.85
C ARG A 197 -68.19 8.86 37.94
N ARG A 198 -67.84 7.57 37.97
CA ARG A 198 -68.32 6.64 39.02
C ARG A 198 -67.75 7.01 40.38
N GLU A 199 -66.47 7.35 40.43
CA GLU A 199 -65.80 7.79 41.66
C GLU A 199 -66.39 9.10 42.20
N LEU A 200 -66.64 10.08 41.33
CA LEU A 200 -67.31 11.33 41.72
C LEU A 200 -68.74 11.10 42.21
N ALA A 201 -69.50 10.20 41.57
CA ALA A 201 -70.86 9.87 41.99
C ALA A 201 -70.87 9.20 43.38
N ALA A 202 -69.94 8.26 43.62
CA ALA A 202 -69.78 7.62 44.92
C ALA A 202 -69.41 8.64 46.00
N TYR A 203 -68.42 9.50 45.74
CA TYR A 203 -68.01 10.55 46.66
C TYR A 203 -69.15 11.53 46.99
N ALA A 204 -69.93 11.93 45.99
CA ALA A 204 -71.09 12.80 46.20
C ALA A 204 -72.17 12.12 47.04
N ALA A 205 -72.42 10.82 46.83
CA ALA A 205 -73.36 10.04 47.64
C ALA A 205 -72.89 9.95 49.10
N ASP A 206 -71.60 9.67 49.33
CA ASP A 206 -71.01 9.63 50.67
C ASP A 206 -71.14 10.99 51.38
N LEU A 207 -70.86 12.09 50.67
CA LEU A 207 -71.00 13.44 51.22
C LEU A 207 -72.47 13.77 51.54
N ALA A 208 -73.40 13.37 50.68
CA ALA A 208 -74.83 13.57 50.91
C ALA A 208 -75.32 12.80 52.13
N ILE A 209 -74.89 11.53 52.31
CA ILE A 209 -75.18 10.73 53.51
C ILE A 209 -74.60 11.40 54.75
N ALA A 210 -73.33 11.80 54.71
CA ALA A 210 -72.67 12.48 55.83
C ALA A 210 -73.38 13.81 56.20
N HIS A 211 -73.92 14.53 55.22
CA HIS A 211 -74.70 15.74 55.45
C HIS A 211 -76.10 15.43 56.01
N ALA A 212 -76.79 14.43 55.47
CA ALA A 212 -78.08 13.98 55.97
C ALA A 212 -78.00 13.49 57.43
N GLN A 213 -76.98 12.69 57.77
CA GLN A 213 -76.70 12.25 59.15
C GLN A 213 -76.56 13.43 60.12
N LYS A 214 -75.97 14.55 59.69
CA LYS A 214 -75.87 15.76 60.51
C LYS A 214 -77.19 16.53 60.66
N GLN A 215 -78.09 16.42 59.68
CA GLN A 215 -79.39 17.10 59.70
C GLN A 215 -80.50 16.30 60.39
N ILE A 216 -80.41 14.97 60.41
CA ILE A 216 -81.40 14.11 61.06
C ILE A 216 -81.39 14.40 62.57
N ARG A 217 -82.49 14.98 63.07
CA ARG A 217 -82.82 15.06 64.49
C ARG A 217 -83.95 14.07 64.76
N VAL A 218 -83.70 13.11 65.64
CA VAL A 218 -84.70 12.12 66.02
C VAL A 218 -85.47 12.67 67.21
N ASP A 219 -86.76 12.94 67.00
CA ASP A 219 -87.73 13.27 68.04
C ASP A 219 -88.77 12.14 68.19
N ALA A 220 -89.53 12.17 69.29
CA ALA A 220 -90.46 11.10 69.64
C ALA A 220 -91.62 10.95 68.63
N GLU A 221 -91.96 12.01 67.89
CA GLU A 221 -93.00 11.97 66.85
C GLU A 221 -92.49 11.27 65.58
N SER A 222 -91.26 11.58 65.17
CA SER A 222 -90.59 10.94 64.03
C SER A 222 -90.42 9.43 64.22
N ASP A 223 -90.04 8.99 65.43
CA ASP A 223 -89.91 7.56 65.76
C ASP A 223 -91.24 6.81 65.65
N GLN A 224 -92.35 7.38 66.14
CA GLN A 224 -93.67 6.75 66.04
C GLN A 224 -94.14 6.65 64.58
N ALA A 225 -93.87 7.66 63.76
CA ALA A 225 -94.18 7.65 62.33
C ALA A 225 -93.39 6.55 61.59
N LEU A 226 -92.10 6.36 61.91
CA LEU A 226 -91.27 5.30 61.33
C LEU A 226 -91.77 3.90 61.70
N VAL A 227 -92.13 3.67 62.96
CA VAL A 227 -92.65 2.37 63.43
C VAL A 227 -93.97 2.02 62.75
N ARG A 228 -94.88 3.00 62.59
CA ARG A 228 -96.15 2.78 61.88
C ARG A 228 -95.91 2.46 60.40
N GLY A 229 -95.04 3.23 59.72
CA GLY A 229 -94.71 2.97 58.32
C GLY A 229 -94.08 1.59 58.09
N PHE A 230 -93.20 1.16 58.99
CA PHE A 230 -92.60 -0.19 58.90
C PHE A 230 -93.63 -1.30 59.11
N ALA A 231 -94.55 -1.12 60.06
CA ALA A 231 -95.65 -2.06 60.29
C ALA A 231 -96.59 -2.17 59.08
N GLU A 232 -96.91 -1.06 58.43
CA GLU A 232 -97.72 -1.03 57.19
C GLU A 232 -96.98 -1.71 56.02
N GLN A 233 -95.68 -1.50 55.89
CA GLN A 233 -94.88 -2.11 54.82
C GLN A 233 -94.70 -3.63 55.02
N LEU A 234 -94.60 -4.09 56.28
CA LEU A 234 -94.59 -5.51 56.62
C LEU A 234 -95.96 -6.16 56.33
N ALA A 235 -97.06 -5.47 56.63
CA ALA A 235 -98.40 -5.92 56.28
C ALA A 235 -98.62 -5.97 54.76
N ALA A 236 -98.10 -5.00 54.00
CA ALA A 236 -98.18 -4.96 52.54
C ALA A 236 -97.29 -6.00 51.84
N THR A 237 -96.15 -6.36 52.43
CA THR A 237 -95.23 -7.39 51.89
C THR A 237 -95.68 -8.81 52.23
N ASN A 238 -96.63 -8.97 53.16
CA ASN A 238 -97.20 -10.26 53.54
C ASN A 238 -98.71 -10.33 53.21
N PRO A 239 -99.13 -10.22 51.93
CA PRO A 239 -100.54 -10.38 51.59
C PRO A 239 -100.88 -11.87 51.53
N GLY A 240 -101.39 -12.39 52.65
CA GLY A 240 -102.25 -13.58 52.67
C GLY A 240 -101.59 -14.94 52.47
N LYS A 241 -101.11 -15.53 53.58
CA LYS A 241 -101.23 -16.97 53.78
C LYS A 241 -102.19 -17.15 54.95
N ASP A 242 -103.49 -17.24 54.65
CA ASP A 242 -104.52 -17.98 55.38
C ASP A 242 -105.92 -17.73 54.77
N GLY A 243 -106.61 -18.82 54.37
CA GLY A 243 -108.08 -18.91 54.42
C GLY A 243 -108.88 -19.01 53.11
N ASN A 244 -108.75 -20.11 52.35
CA ASN A 244 -109.84 -21.07 52.02
C ASN A 244 -109.34 -22.22 51.15
#